data_AF-A0AAE1PV27-F1
#
_entry.id   AF-A0AAE1PV27-F1
#
_cell.length_a   1.000
_cell.length_b   1.000
_cell.length_c   1.000
_cell.angle_alpha   90.00
_cell.angle_beta   90.00
_cell.angle_gamma   90.00
#
_symmetry.space_group_name_H-M   'P 1'
#
loop_
_entity.id
_entity.type
_entity.pdbx_description
1 polymer ?
#
loop_
_entity_poly.entity_id
_entity_poly.type
_entity_poly.pdbx_seq_one_letter_code
_entity_poly.pdbx_strand_id
1 'polypeptide(L)'
;MSEAKPQGGGCRYTCKDPEGKVYCCRFGDDEIITPTGPKPGSCPPVRQKCPERGFFDPSVCSHDSICPGSQKCCYDRCLEHHTCKPPQ
;
A
#
# COMPACT_ATOMS: atom_id res chain seq x y z
N MET A 1 -1.02 17.95 34.73
CA MET A 1 -0.95 18.45 33.34
C MET A 1 -0.62 17.24 32.50
N SER A 2 -1.61 16.67 31.81
CA SER A 2 -1.51 15.33 31.20
C SER A 2 -0.46 15.30 30.09
N GLU A 3 0.52 14.41 30.21
CA GLU A 3 1.53 14.16 29.19
C GLU A 3 0.92 13.93 27.80
N ALA A 4 1.35 14.76 26.83
CA ALA A 4 1.13 14.51 25.43
C ALA A 4 1.90 13.24 25.02
N LYS A 5 1.20 12.10 24.93
CA LYS A 5 1.75 10.88 24.34
C LYS A 5 2.27 11.23 22.93
N PRO A 6 3.55 10.96 22.58
CA PRO A 6 3.97 11.10 21.21
C PRO A 6 3.05 10.22 20.37
N GLN A 7 2.49 10.79 19.31
CA GLN A 7 1.59 10.14 18.36
C GLN A 7 2.40 9.12 17.53
N GLY A 8 2.97 8.12 18.19
CA GLY A 8 3.50 6.92 17.57
C GLY A 8 2.32 6.00 17.26
N GLY A 9 1.65 6.27 16.15
CA GLY A 9 0.87 5.22 15.50
C GLY A 9 1.87 4.13 15.11
N GLY A 10 1.89 3.02 15.84
CA GLY A 10 2.78 1.90 15.54
C GLY A 10 2.60 1.48 14.08
N CYS A 11 3.70 1.17 13.40
CA CYS A 11 3.61 0.67 12.04
C CYS A 11 2.94 -0.70 12.04
N ARG A 12 1.69 -0.77 11.58
CA ARG A 12 0.88 -1.98 11.63
C ARG A 12 1.16 -2.89 10.45
N TYR A 13 1.35 -2.28 9.27
CA TYR A 13 1.77 -2.98 8.06
C TYR A 13 3.03 -2.34 7.49
N THR A 14 4.04 -3.17 7.36
CA THR A 14 5.27 -2.86 6.62
C THR A 14 5.14 -3.40 5.21
N CYS A 15 5.46 -2.55 4.24
CA CYS A 15 5.53 -2.93 2.84
C CYS A 15 6.98 -2.80 2.37
N LYS A 16 7.34 -3.57 1.35
CA LYS A 16 8.66 -3.53 0.72
C LYS A 16 8.52 -2.95 -0.68
N ASP A 17 9.29 -1.92 -0.98
CA ASP A 17 9.35 -1.36 -2.32
C ASP A 17 10.19 -2.28 -3.26
N PRO A 18 10.20 -2.04 -4.59
CA PRO A 18 10.96 -2.86 -5.52
C PRO A 18 12.49 -2.74 -5.35
N GLU A 19 13.00 -1.74 -4.61
CA GLU A 19 14.42 -1.60 -4.28
C GLU A 19 14.80 -2.34 -2.98
N GLY A 20 13.81 -2.88 -2.25
CA GLY A 20 14.00 -3.67 -1.04
C GLY A 20 13.96 -2.89 0.27
N LYS A 21 13.78 -1.57 0.21
CA LYS A 21 13.48 -0.68 1.31
C LYS A 21 12.11 -1.02 1.91
N VAL A 22 12.14 -1.41 3.17
CA VAL A 22 10.93 -1.62 3.96
C VAL A 22 10.49 -0.29 4.52
N TYR A 23 9.23 0.08 4.29
CA TYR A 23 8.64 1.29 4.85
C TYR A 23 7.23 0.99 5.38
N CYS A 24 6.73 1.91 6.20
CA CYS A 24 5.41 1.76 6.76
C CYS A 24 4.34 2.19 5.76
N CYS A 25 3.51 1.24 5.33
CA CYS A 25 2.42 1.50 4.37
C CYS A 25 1.05 1.63 5.05
N ARG A 26 0.94 1.30 6.34
CA ARG A 26 -0.24 1.64 7.14
C ARG A 26 0.12 1.96 8.58
N PHE A 27 -0.29 3.15 9.00
CA PHE A 27 -0.19 3.63 10.36
C PHE A 27 -1.59 3.55 11.01
N GLY A 28 -1.67 3.12 12.27
CA GLY A 28 -2.91 3.20 13.06
C GLY A 28 -3.54 1.87 13.49
N ASP A 29 -4.60 2.02 14.28
CA ASP A 29 -5.42 1.01 14.97
C ASP A 29 -6.64 0.51 14.16
N ASP A 30 -6.69 0.82 12.86
CA ASP A 30 -7.74 0.40 11.95
C ASP A 30 -7.94 -1.13 11.98
N GLU A 31 -9.22 -1.54 11.90
CA GLU A 31 -9.71 -2.91 12.09
C GLU A 31 -8.77 -3.97 11.52
N ILE A 32 -8.65 -5.09 12.25
CA ILE A 32 -7.77 -6.20 11.88
C ILE A 32 -8.26 -6.81 10.57
N ILE A 33 -7.88 -6.24 9.43
CA ILE A 33 -7.98 -6.92 8.15
C ILE A 33 -6.91 -7.99 8.20
N THR A 34 -7.33 -9.19 8.57
CA THR A 34 -6.53 -10.40 8.47
C THR A 34 -6.23 -10.61 6.98
N PRO A 35 -4.95 -10.57 6.59
CA PRO A 35 -4.60 -10.71 5.19
C PRO A 35 -4.99 -12.12 4.75
N THR A 36 -5.89 -12.22 3.77
CA THR A 36 -6.42 -13.51 3.25
C THR A 36 -5.41 -14.23 2.35
N GLY A 37 -4.10 -14.02 2.58
CA GLY A 37 -3.03 -14.48 1.71
C GLY A 37 -2.89 -13.66 0.42
N PRO A 38 -1.77 -13.84 -0.29
CA PRO A 38 -1.51 -13.13 -1.54
C PRO A 38 -2.53 -13.56 -2.60
N LYS A 39 -3.10 -12.59 -3.32
CA LYS A 39 -4.00 -12.89 -4.45
C LYS A 39 -3.19 -13.47 -5.62
N PRO A 40 -3.77 -14.38 -6.44
CA PRO A 40 -3.10 -14.90 -7.62
C PRO A 40 -2.79 -13.78 -8.61
N GLY A 41 -1.69 -13.94 -9.35
CA GLY A 41 -1.15 -12.93 -10.28
C GLY A 41 0.03 -12.15 -9.70
N SER A 42 0.73 -11.43 -10.57
CA SER A 42 1.90 -10.62 -10.19
C SER A 42 1.62 -9.13 -10.29
N CYS A 43 2.38 -8.33 -9.54
CA CYS A 43 2.35 -6.89 -9.74
C CYS A 43 2.84 -6.55 -11.16
N PRO A 44 2.13 -5.68 -11.89
CA PRO A 44 2.58 -5.27 -13.21
C PRO A 44 3.94 -4.58 -13.10
N PRO A 45 4.79 -4.69 -14.14
CA PRO A 45 6.08 -4.03 -14.17
C PRO A 45 5.89 -2.52 -14.01
N VAL A 46 6.83 -1.90 -13.32
CA VAL A 46 6.84 -0.45 -13.16
C VAL A 46 6.92 0.19 -14.55
N ARG A 47 5.90 0.96 -14.91
CA ARG A 47 5.87 1.69 -16.18
C ARG A 47 6.98 2.75 -16.16
N GLN A 48 7.70 2.89 -17.28
CA GLN A 48 8.76 3.91 -17.41
C GLN A 48 8.21 5.34 -17.38
N LYS A 49 6.94 5.52 -17.74
CA LYS A 49 6.26 6.82 -17.77
C LYS A 49 5.06 6.80 -16.84
N CYS A 50 5.02 7.79 -15.95
CA CYS A 50 3.88 8.01 -15.08
C CYS A 50 2.69 8.49 -15.90
N PRO A 51 1.49 7.90 -15.72
CA PRO A 51 0.29 8.48 -16.30
C PRO A 51 0.10 9.90 -15.75
N GLU A 52 -0.48 10.79 -16.55
CA GLU A 52 -0.91 12.09 -16.02
C GLU A 52 -1.84 11.82 -14.84
N ARG A 53 -1.60 12.49 -13.70
CA ARG A 53 -2.43 12.32 -12.52
C ARG A 53 -3.86 12.62 -12.93
N GLY A 54 -4.69 11.60 -12.93
CA GLY A 54 -6.13 11.79 -12.99
C GLY A 54 -6.59 12.55 -11.76
N PHE A 55 -7.85 12.99 -11.79
CA PHE A 55 -8.45 13.72 -10.67
C PHE A 55 -8.55 12.87 -9.38
N PHE A 56 -8.37 11.55 -9.47
CA PHE A 56 -8.43 10.61 -8.35
C PHE A 56 -7.04 10.09 -7.99
N ASP A 57 -6.57 10.46 -6.80
CA ASP A 57 -5.40 9.84 -6.19
C ASP A 57 -5.79 8.42 -5.75
N PRO A 58 -5.12 7.37 -6.26
CA PRO A 58 -5.55 6.02 -6.00
C PRO A 58 -5.21 5.62 -4.57
N SER A 59 -6.16 4.97 -3.90
CA SER A 59 -6.06 4.70 -2.46
C SER A 59 -4.78 3.94 -2.09
N VAL A 60 -4.16 4.37 -0.99
CA VAL A 60 -3.02 3.66 -0.39
C VAL A 60 -3.50 2.30 0.11
N CYS A 61 -2.81 1.24 -0.29
CA CYS A 61 -3.08 -0.10 0.19
C CYS A 61 -1.86 -0.62 0.97
N SER A 62 -2.12 -1.56 1.89
CA SER A 62 -1.08 -2.29 2.63
C SER A 62 -1.07 -3.79 2.33
N HIS A 63 -2.12 -4.32 1.69
CA HIS A 63 -2.24 -5.73 1.35
C HIS A 63 -3.16 -5.94 0.15
N ASP A 64 -2.94 -7.03 -0.61
CA ASP A 64 -3.81 -7.44 -1.73
C ASP A 64 -5.28 -7.57 -1.33
N SER A 65 -5.56 -7.99 -0.09
CA SER A 65 -6.92 -8.18 0.45
C SER A 65 -7.69 -6.86 0.58
N ILE A 66 -6.99 -5.72 0.70
CA ILE A 66 -7.61 -4.39 0.77
C ILE A 66 -8.12 -3.96 -0.61
N CYS A 67 -7.46 -4.43 -1.67
CA CYS A 67 -7.83 -4.08 -3.02
C CYS A 67 -9.07 -4.86 -3.48
N PRO A 68 -10.03 -4.20 -4.17
CA PRO A 68 -11.24 -4.85 -4.62
C PRO A 68 -10.98 -5.89 -5.72
N GLY A 69 -11.78 -6.97 -5.73
CA GLY A 69 -11.71 -8.01 -6.76
C GLY A 69 -10.36 -8.74 -6.79
N SER A 70 -9.77 -8.87 -7.99
CA SER A 70 -8.46 -9.49 -8.21
C SER A 70 -7.28 -8.52 -8.14
N GLN A 71 -7.53 -7.24 -7.82
CA GLN A 71 -6.47 -6.24 -7.75
C GLN A 71 -5.46 -6.59 -6.65
N LYS A 72 -4.20 -6.28 -6.91
CA LYS A 72 -3.07 -6.49 -6.01
C LYS A 72 -2.53 -5.17 -5.51
N CYS A 73 -1.98 -5.20 -4.32
CA CYS A 73 -1.38 -4.04 -3.69
C CYS A 73 0.08 -3.93 -4.13
N CYS A 74 0.35 -3.01 -5.04
CA CYS A 74 1.62 -2.93 -5.74
C CYS A 74 2.25 -1.56 -5.58
N TYR A 75 3.57 -1.51 -5.37
CA TYR A 75 4.30 -0.26 -5.33
C TYR A 75 4.18 0.48 -6.66
N ASP A 76 3.87 1.77 -6.59
CA ASP A 76 3.91 2.66 -7.73
C ASP A 76 5.05 3.67 -7.56
N ARG A 77 6.06 3.62 -8.43
CA ARG A 77 7.17 4.60 -8.39
C ARG A 77 6.72 6.02 -8.69
N CYS A 78 5.60 6.20 -9.37
CA CYS A 78 5.07 7.52 -9.71
C CYS A 78 4.33 8.18 -8.54
N LEU A 79 3.79 7.36 -7.64
CA LEU A 79 3.11 7.82 -6.44
C LEU A 79 3.95 7.65 -5.19
N GLU A 80 5.05 6.89 -5.28
CA GLU A 80 5.97 6.56 -4.19
C GLU A 80 5.28 5.82 -3.02
N HIS A 81 4.14 5.17 -3.29
CA HIS A 81 3.43 4.34 -2.33
C HIS A 81 2.79 3.10 -2.98
N HIS A 82 2.33 2.16 -2.16
CA HIS A 82 1.55 1.02 -2.62
C HIS A 82 0.13 1.45 -2.98
N THR A 83 -0.35 1.01 -4.14
CA THR A 83 -1.71 1.26 -4.61
C THR A 83 -2.28 0.01 -5.27
N CYS A 84 -3.61 -0.04 -5.37
CA CYS A 84 -4.31 -1.17 -5.97
C CYS A 84 -4.17 -1.15 -7.49
N LYS A 85 -3.57 -2.20 -8.04
CA LYS A 85 -3.35 -2.37 -9.48
C LYS A 85 -3.94 -3.68 -9.98
N PRO A 86 -4.39 -3.75 -11.24
CA PRO A 86 -4.76 -5.02 -11.85
C PRO A 86 -3.53 -5.94 -11.91
N PRO A 87 -3.68 -7.24 -11.60
CA PRO A 87 -2.61 -8.22 -11.74
C PRO A 87 -2.27 -8.46 -13.22
N GLN A 88 -1.03 -8.89 -13.46
CA GLN A 88 -0.62 -9.53 -14.72
C GLN A 88 -0.49 -11.04 -14.56
#